data_AF-A0A559LZ90-F1
#
_entry.id   AF-A0A559LZ90-F1
#
_cell.length_a   1.000
_cell.length_b   1.000
_cell.length_c   1.000
_cell.angle_alpha   90.00
_cell.angle_beta   90.00
_cell.angle_gamma   90.00
#
_symmetry.space_group_name_H-M   'P 1'
#
loop_
_entity.id
_entity.type
_entity.pdbx_description
1 polymer ?
#
loop_
_entity_poly.entity_id
_entity_poly.type
_entity_poly.pdbx_seq_one_letter_code
_entity_poly.pdbx_strand_id
1 'polypeptide(L)'
;MSLVHLANVCSHLQNASKARLGLTSIPSTNQLLTLSLALQSSGFLSSVTRAGLTPPPLNTNTTYEPEPVTQENVSSRRLWLGLKYWDNRPVLSEMSMV
;
A
#
# COMPACT_ATOMS: atom_id res chain seq x y z
N MET A 1 6.43 4.13 16.62
CA MET A 1 5.12 4.52 16.04
C MET A 1 5.09 6.03 15.96
N SER A 2 5.10 6.60 14.76
CA SER A 2 5.18 8.06 14.58
C SER A 2 4.14 8.52 13.58
N LEU A 3 3.31 9.48 13.97
CA LEU A 3 2.34 10.16 13.10
C LEU A 3 3.02 10.78 11.87
N VAL A 4 4.32 11.09 11.96
CA VAL A 4 5.13 11.57 10.84
C VAL A 4 5.20 10.54 9.71
N HIS A 5 5.34 9.25 10.03
CA HIS A 5 5.34 8.21 9.00
C HIS A 5 3.97 8.10 8.33
N LEU A 6 2.89 8.34 9.07
CA LEU A 6 1.55 8.34 8.49
C LEU A 6 1.36 9.52 7.55
N ALA A 7 1.78 10.73 7.96
CA ALA A 7 1.79 11.91 7.09
C ALA A 7 2.58 11.68 5.79
N ASN A 8 3.76 11.06 5.88
CA ASN A 8 4.57 10.71 4.72
C ASN A 8 3.86 9.71 3.80
N VAL A 9 3.15 8.73 4.37
CA VAL A 9 2.36 7.76 3.58
C VAL A 9 1.17 8.43 2.89
N CYS A 10 0.46 9.34 3.56
CA CYS A 10 -0.63 10.12 2.94
C CYS A 10 -0.12 10.89 1.71
N SER A 11 0.99 11.63 1.87
CA SER A 11 1.61 12.36 0.76
C SER A 11 2.12 11.44 -0.36
N HIS A 12 2.73 10.31 0.00
CA HIS A 12 3.22 9.31 -0.96
C HIS A 12 2.08 8.70 -1.78
N LEU A 13 0.97 8.35 -1.14
CA LEU A 13 -0.20 7.81 -1.83
C LEU A 13 -0.82 8.82 -2.78
N GLN A 14 -0.92 10.09 -2.38
CA GLN A 14 -1.36 11.16 -3.27
C GLN A 14 -0.44 11.30 -4.49
N ASN A 15 0.87 11.27 -4.30
CA ASN A 15 1.84 11.35 -5.40
C ASN A 15 1.73 10.16 -6.34
N ALA A 16 1.56 8.94 -5.79
CA ALA A 16 1.39 7.72 -6.58
C ALA A 16 0.09 7.74 -7.40
N SER A 17 -1.02 8.23 -6.83
CA SER A 17 -2.29 8.44 -7.53
C SER A 17 -2.16 9.46 -8.66
N LYS A 18 -1.47 10.59 -8.42
CA LYS A 18 -1.22 11.63 -9.43
C LYS A 18 -0.35 11.12 -10.58
N ALA A 19 0.65 10.30 -10.27
CA ALA A 19 1.52 9.65 -11.25
C ALA A 19 0.86 8.48 -11.99
N ARG A 20 -0.39 8.13 -11.66
CA ARG A 20 -1.15 7.03 -12.28
C ARG A 20 -0.46 5.67 -12.15
N LEU A 21 0.22 5.43 -11.04
CA LEU A 21 0.84 4.13 -10.76
C LEU A 21 -0.23 3.10 -10.42
N GLY A 22 -0.17 1.91 -11.01
CA GLY A 22 -1.10 0.82 -10.66
C GLY A 22 -0.80 0.18 -9.30
N LEU A 23 0.45 0.24 -8.86
CA LEU A 23 0.95 -0.38 -7.64
C LEU A 23 1.98 0.54 -6.97
N THR A 24 1.98 0.59 -5.64
CA THR A 24 2.97 1.34 -4.87
C THR A 24 3.36 0.60 -3.59
N SER A 25 4.53 0.91 -3.03
CA SER A 25 5.00 0.31 -1.77
C SER A 25 5.06 1.33 -0.65
N ILE A 26 4.78 0.88 0.58
CA ILE A 26 4.93 1.66 1.83
C ILE A 26 5.63 0.81 2.90
N PRO A 27 6.20 1.42 3.96
CA PRO A 27 6.82 0.67 5.06
C PRO A 27 5.84 -0.31 5.75
N SER A 28 6.32 -1.51 6.09
CA SER A 28 5.50 -2.51 6.79
C SER A 28 5.46 -2.26 8.29
N THR A 29 4.40 -1.59 8.75
CA THR A 29 4.09 -1.42 10.19
C THR A 29 2.64 -1.82 10.46
N ASN A 30 2.32 -2.18 11.71
CA ASN A 30 0.94 -2.57 12.08
C ASN A 30 -0.05 -1.42 11.89
N GLN A 31 0.32 -0.19 12.27
CA GLN A 31 -0.53 0.99 12.09
C GLN A 31 -0.89 1.23 10.62
N LEU A 32 0.11 1.15 9.73
CA LEU A 32 -0.11 1.33 8.30
C LEU A 32 -0.90 0.17 7.70
N LEU A 33 -0.67 -1.06 8.16
CA LEU A 33 -1.45 -2.22 7.74
C LEU A 33 -2.94 -2.04 8.07
N THR A 34 -3.26 -1.66 9.31
CA THR A 34 -4.66 -1.43 9.73
C THR A 34 -5.32 -0.35 8.87
N LEU A 35 -4.61 0.75 8.60
CA LEU A 35 -5.10 1.81 7.72
C LEU A 35 -5.31 1.30 6.29
N SER A 36 -4.35 0.58 5.71
CA SER A 36 -4.45 0.04 4.36
C SER A 36 -5.61 -0.95 4.22
N LEU A 37 -5.83 -1.81 5.22
CA LEU A 37 -6.98 -2.73 5.24
C LEU A 37 -8.31 -1.97 5.34
N ALA A 38 -8.38 -0.89 6.12
CA ALA A 38 -9.56 -0.04 6.18
C ALA A 38 -9.83 0.67 4.83
N LEU A 39 -8.78 1.16 4.16
CA LEU A 39 -8.90 1.76 2.82
C LEU A 39 -9.31 0.73 1.76
N GLN A 40 -8.87 -0.52 1.89
CA GLN A 40 -9.26 -1.61 1.00
C GLN A 40 -10.73 -1.98 1.20
N SER A 41 -11.17 -2.15 2.46
CA SER A 41 -12.56 -2.50 2.78
C SER A 41 -13.55 -1.38 2.43
N SER A 42 -13.14 -0.11 2.54
CA SER A 42 -13.93 1.03 2.08
C SER A 42 -13.89 1.24 0.55
N GLY A 43 -13.11 0.45 -0.18
CA GLY A 43 -13.08 0.45 -1.63
C GLY A 43 -12.08 1.40 -2.29
N PHE A 44 -11.25 2.14 -1.54
CA PHE A 44 -10.22 3.03 -2.13
C PHE A 44 -9.05 2.28 -2.76
N LEU A 45 -8.63 1.16 -2.15
CA LEU A 45 -7.54 0.30 -2.65
C LEU A 45 -8.09 -0.98 -3.30
N SER A 46 -7.37 -1.51 -4.29
CA SER A 46 -7.71 -2.80 -4.92
C SER A 46 -7.14 -3.99 -4.15
N SER A 47 -5.88 -3.89 -3.70
CA SER A 47 -5.20 -4.95 -2.97
C SER A 47 -4.26 -4.39 -1.91
N VAL A 48 -4.02 -5.20 -0.87
CA VAL A 48 -3.04 -4.96 0.18
C VAL A 48 -2.28 -6.26 0.39
N THR A 49 -1.01 -6.29 0.00
CA THR A 49 -0.18 -7.49 0.06
C THR A 49 1.16 -7.17 0.71
N ARG A 50 1.65 -8.02 1.60
CA ARG A 50 3.00 -7.88 2.16
C ARG A 50 4.00 -8.61 1.27
N ALA A 51 5.09 -7.96 0.89
CA ALA A 51 6.18 -8.60 0.14
C ALA A 51 7.53 -7.96 0.51
N GLY A 52 8.60 -8.35 -0.19
CA GLY A 52 9.92 -7.75 -0.04
C GLY A 52 10.06 -6.38 -0.68
N LEU A 53 11.31 -5.99 -0.96
CA LEU A 53 11.66 -4.74 -1.65
C LEU A 53 11.21 -4.72 -3.11
N THR A 54 11.02 -5.88 -3.71
CA THR A 54 10.51 -6.06 -5.07
C THR A 54 8.99 -6.23 -5.06
N PRO A 55 8.29 -5.73 -6.10
CA PRO A 55 6.85 -5.89 -6.22
C PRO A 55 6.47 -7.37 -6.31
N PRO A 56 5.34 -7.78 -5.71
CA PRO A 56 4.81 -9.11 -5.95
C PRO A 56 4.45 -9.28 -7.43
N PRO A 57 4.54 -10.49 -7.97
CA PRO A 57 4.28 -10.76 -9.39
C PRO A 57 2.82 -10.43 -9.75
N LEU A 58 2.65 -9.51 -10.70
CA LEU A 58 1.36 -8.89 -11.08
C LEU A 58 0.32 -9.88 -11.65
N ASN A 59 0.75 -11.06 -12.07
CA ASN A 59 -0.08 -12.11 -12.66
C ASN A 59 -0.77 -13.02 -11.62
N THR A 60 -0.58 -12.77 -10.33
CA THR A 60 -1.12 -13.61 -9.24
C THR A 60 -2.30 -12.95 -8.55
N ASN A 61 -3.45 -12.85 -9.24
CA ASN A 61 -4.63 -12.14 -8.72
C ASN A 61 -5.28 -12.76 -7.46
N THR A 62 -4.77 -13.86 -6.88
CA THR A 62 -5.24 -14.36 -5.57
C THR A 62 -4.28 -15.32 -4.85
N THR A 63 -3.24 -15.85 -5.50
CA THR A 63 -2.41 -16.97 -4.96
C THR A 63 -1.00 -16.56 -4.56
N TYR A 64 -0.73 -15.26 -4.34
CA TYR A 64 0.56 -14.87 -3.77
C TYR A 64 0.56 -15.17 -2.27
N GLU A 65 1.26 -16.22 -1.87
CA GLU A 65 1.51 -16.51 -0.47
C GLU A 65 2.74 -15.71 -0.01
N PRO A 66 2.57 -14.74 0.92
CA PRO A 66 3.70 -13.99 1.42
C PRO A 66 4.57 -14.87 2.32
N GLU A 67 5.88 -14.78 2.14
CA GLU A 67 6.84 -15.42 3.04
C GLU A 67 6.60 -14.97 4.50
N PRO A 68 6.78 -15.87 5.48
CA PRO A 68 6.60 -15.54 6.88
C PRO A 68 7.56 -14.41 7.30
N VAL A 69 7.06 -13.49 8.11
CA VAL A 69 7.86 -12.38 8.63
C VAL A 69 8.70 -12.89 9.79
N THR A 70 10.02 -12.88 9.64
CA THR A 70 11.01 -13.29 10.65
C THR A 70 11.89 -12.11 11.03
N GLN A 71 12.68 -12.23 12.10
CA GLN A 71 13.60 -11.16 12.52
C GLN A 71 14.65 -10.82 11.45
N GLU A 72 15.04 -11.79 10.63
CA GLU A 72 16.02 -11.61 9.55
C GLU A 72 15.47 -10.79 8.39
N ASN A 73 14.16 -10.90 8.11
CA ASN A 73 13.55 -10.31 6.91
C ASN A 73 12.67 -9.09 7.20
N VAL A 74 12.32 -8.82 8.47
CA VAL A 74 11.38 -7.75 8.86
C VAL A 74 11.78 -6.37 8.31
N SER A 75 13.09 -6.09 8.22
CA SER A 75 13.63 -4.82 7.73
C SER A 75 13.40 -4.59 6.24
N SER A 76 13.31 -5.67 5.44
CA SER A 76 13.11 -5.59 3.99
C SER A 76 11.64 -5.68 3.57
N ARG A 77 10.72 -5.96 4.51
CA ARG A 77 9.29 -6.10 4.22
C ARG A 77 8.62 -4.75 3.95
N ARG A 78 7.77 -4.75 2.92
CA ARG A 78 6.92 -3.61 2.54
C ARG A 78 5.48 -4.06 2.38
N LEU A 79 4.56 -3.11 2.53
CA LEU A 79 3.18 -3.29 2.10
C LEU A 79 3.05 -2.74 0.68
N TRP A 80 2.61 -3.60 -0.22
CA TRP A 80 2.30 -3.28 -1.60
C TRP A 80 0.81 -3.03 -1.72
N LEU A 81 0.46 -1.87 -2.26
CA LEU A 81 -0.89 -1.34 -2.35
C LEU A 81 -1.28 -1.18 -3.81
N GLY A 82 -2.39 -1.80 -4.18
CA GLY A 82 -3.00 -1.64 -5.49
C GLY A 82 -3.86 -0.38 -5.53
N LEU A 83 -3.55 0.52 -6.46
CA LEU A 83 -4.29 1.76 -6.65
C LEU A 83 -5.40 1.57 -7.68
N LYS A 84 -6.54 2.22 -7.47
CA LYS A 84 -7.69 2.17 -8.35
C LYS A 84 -7.83 3.43 -9.18
N TYR A 85 -8.21 3.23 -10.43
CA TYR A 85 -8.55 4.30 -11.36
C TYR A 85 -9.87 3.95 -12.04
N TRP A 86 -10.77 4.93 -12.10
CA TRP A 86 -12.06 4.80 -12.75
C TRP A 86 -12.33 6.05 -13.57
N ASP A 87 -12.86 5.88 -14.77
CA ASP A 87 -13.17 7.00 -15.68
C ASP A 87 -12.01 8.01 -15.83
N ASN A 88 -10.80 7.47 -16.04
CA ASN A 88 -9.56 8.24 -16.17
C ASN A 88 -9.20 9.13 -14.96
N ARG A 89 -9.79 8.88 -13.78
CA ARG A 89 -9.53 9.58 -12.52
C ARG A 89 -9.08 8.59 -11.42
N PRO A 90 -8.18 8.99 -10.50
CA PRO A 90 -7.84 8.16 -9.35
C PRO A 90 -9.02 8.08 -8.37
N VAL A 91 -9.30 6.89 -7.84
CA VAL A 91 -10.32 6.69 -6.79
C VAL A 91 -9.86 7.29 -5.46
N LEU A 92 -8.57 7.14 -5.14
CA LEU A 92 -7.92 7.82 -4.03
C LEU A 92 -7.30 9.14 -4.56
N SER A 93 -8.11 10.19 -4.64
CA SER A 93 -7.69 11.49 -5.19
C SER A 93 -6.91 12.35 -4.19
N GLU A 94 -7.34 12.38 -2.93
CA GLU A 94 -6.77 13.20 -1.87
C GLU A 94 -6.74 12.41 -0.56
N MET A 95 -5.69 12.63 0.24
CA MET A 95 -5.53 12.00 1.54
C MET A 95 -4.63 12.85 2.42
N SER A 96 -5.14 13.38 3.52
CA SER A 96 -4.41 14.25 4.44
C SER A 96 -4.51 13.77 5.89
N MET A 97 -3.54 14.21 6.70
CA MET A 97 -3.62 14.09 8.16
C MET A 97 -4.45 15.22 8.73
N VAL A 98 -5.16 14.95 9.83
CA VAL A 98 -5.89 15.94 10.64
C VAL A 98 -5.08 16.30 11.88
#